data_AF-A0A7V3HCQ2-F1
#
_entry.id   AF-A0A7V3HCQ2-F1
#
_cell.length_a   1.000
_cell.length_b   1.000
_cell.length_c   1.000
_cell.angle_alpha   90.00
_cell.angle_beta   90.00
_cell.angle_gamma   90.00
#
_symmetry.space_group_name_H-M   'P 1'
#
loop_
_entity.id
_entity.type
_entity.pdbx_description
1 polymer ?
#
loop_
_entity_poly.entity_id
_entity_poly.type
_entity_poly.pdbx_seq_one_letter_code
_entity_poly.pdbx_strand_id
1 'polypeptide(L)'
;MNKTIFRIYKLLYKKFGPRGWWPIILKKGALPIYRKNIYRLSSQTQIFQMAIGAILTQNISWDNVKKALVNLYDNDLLSPQQLLKEKEERLHNLIKMTGYYRQKTKRLKEFSFHWLKNYKKWRLMDAASLRQELLSIKGIGRETADSIMLYGFCRFSFVIDSYTKRIYSRAFDKEINDYEMLKDEFEKNLPEDIAIYNEYHALIV
;
A
#
# COMPACT_ATOMS: atom_id res chain seq x y z
N MET A 1 1.76 -25.85 -9.57
CA MET A 1 2.44 -25.04 -8.53
C MET A 1 3.95 -25.07 -8.75
N ASN A 2 4.49 -23.99 -9.33
CA ASN A 2 5.91 -23.67 -9.32
C ASN A 2 6.37 -23.52 -7.86
N LYS A 3 6.94 -24.60 -7.31
CA LYS A 3 7.39 -24.66 -5.90
C LYS A 3 8.44 -23.59 -5.56
N THR A 4 9.03 -22.94 -6.57
CA THR A 4 10.12 -21.98 -6.42
C THR A 4 9.66 -20.64 -5.83
N ILE A 5 8.52 -20.08 -6.25
CA ILE A 5 8.01 -18.79 -5.73
C ILE A 5 7.78 -18.89 -4.22
N PHE A 6 7.01 -19.88 -3.79
CA PHE A 6 6.77 -20.08 -2.36
C PHE A 6 8.04 -20.50 -1.59
N ARG A 7 9.00 -21.16 -2.25
CA ARG A 7 10.32 -21.44 -1.65
C ARG A 7 11.12 -20.17 -1.40
N ILE A 8 11.10 -19.20 -2.31
CA ILE A 8 11.77 -17.89 -2.13
C ILE A 8 11.17 -17.19 -0.90
N TYR A 9 9.85 -17.15 -0.77
CA TYR A 9 9.19 -16.63 0.44
C TYR A 9 9.73 -17.30 1.71
N LYS A 10 9.75 -18.64 1.76
CA LYS A 10 10.24 -19.38 2.94
C LYS A 10 11.70 -19.06 3.27
N LEU A 11 12.55 -18.89 2.26
CA LEU A 11 13.96 -18.51 2.46
C LEU A 11 14.10 -17.08 3.00
N LEU A 12 13.36 -16.13 2.45
CA LEU A 12 13.35 -14.74 2.92
C LEU A 12 12.81 -14.67 4.35
N TYR A 13 11.70 -15.34 4.63
CA TYR A 13 11.10 -15.37 5.97
C TYR A 13 12.05 -16.00 7.00
N LYS A 14 12.71 -17.12 6.65
CA LYS A 14 13.74 -17.74 7.51
C LYS A 14 14.89 -16.78 7.82
N LYS A 15 15.30 -15.95 6.86
CA LYS A 15 16.44 -15.04 6.99
C LYS A 15 16.11 -13.76 7.75
N PHE A 16 14.97 -13.15 7.48
CA PHE A 16 14.64 -11.80 7.95
C PHE A 16 13.54 -11.75 9.01
N GLY A 17 12.80 -12.85 9.19
CA GLY A 17 11.64 -12.93 10.06
C GLY A 17 10.49 -12.01 9.62
N PRO A 18 9.43 -11.89 10.45
CA PRO A 18 8.28 -11.05 10.14
C PRO A 18 8.67 -9.57 10.10
N ARG A 19 8.16 -8.87 9.08
CA ARG A 19 8.51 -7.48 8.78
C ARG A 19 7.54 -6.47 9.39
N GLY A 20 6.28 -6.85 9.57
CA GLY A 20 5.27 -6.00 10.22
C GLY A 20 4.84 -4.79 9.39
N TRP A 21 4.91 -4.91 8.06
CA TRP A 21 4.26 -3.99 7.14
C TRP A 21 2.74 -4.21 7.15
N TRP A 22 1.92 -3.17 7.01
CA TRP A 22 2.24 -1.76 6.80
C TRP A 22 2.32 -0.98 8.13
N PRO A 23 3.35 -0.14 8.37
CA PRO A 23 3.47 0.61 9.62
C PRO A 23 2.49 1.78 9.73
N ILE A 24 1.99 2.05 10.93
CA ILE A 24 0.99 3.10 11.19
C ILE A 24 1.36 3.98 12.39
N ILE A 25 0.93 5.23 12.35
CA ILE A 25 1.04 6.22 13.42
C ILE A 25 -0.18 6.10 14.32
N LEU A 26 0.06 5.90 15.62
CA LEU A 26 -0.97 5.71 16.65
C LEU A 26 -1.13 6.93 17.57
N LYS A 27 -0.14 7.83 17.60
CA LYS A 27 -0.10 9.00 18.48
C LYS A 27 0.67 10.13 17.80
N LYS A 28 0.27 11.37 18.07
CA LYS A 28 0.99 12.56 17.62
C LYS A 28 2.42 12.60 18.19
N GLY A 29 3.35 13.11 17.39
CA GLY A 29 4.77 13.15 17.70
C GLY A 29 5.46 11.79 17.72
N ALA A 30 4.77 10.71 17.32
CA ALA A 30 5.36 9.37 17.23
C ALA A 30 5.64 8.99 15.77
N LEU A 31 6.67 8.17 15.58
CA LEU A 31 6.96 7.56 14.28
C LEU A 31 5.99 6.41 13.98
N PRO A 32 5.79 6.04 12.70
CA PRO A 32 5.02 4.86 12.32
C PRO A 32 5.60 3.58 12.95
N ILE A 33 4.73 2.77 13.55
CA ILE A 33 5.08 1.53 14.25
C ILE A 33 4.85 0.34 13.33
N TYR A 34 5.87 -0.51 13.20
CA TYR A 34 5.78 -1.80 12.52
C TYR A 34 5.26 -2.86 13.49
N ARG A 35 4.20 -3.56 13.11
CA ARG A 35 3.52 -4.52 13.96
C ARG A 35 3.70 -5.92 13.40
N LYS A 36 4.76 -6.60 13.84
CA LYS A 36 5.06 -7.98 13.41
C LYS A 36 3.90 -8.91 13.75
N ASN A 37 3.61 -9.85 12.84
CA ASN A 37 2.54 -10.83 12.98
C ASN A 37 1.11 -10.24 13.09
N ILE A 38 0.92 -8.97 12.68
CA ILE A 38 -0.40 -8.32 12.62
C ILE A 38 -0.66 -7.88 11.18
N TYR A 39 -1.53 -8.61 10.49
CA TYR A 39 -1.84 -8.44 9.06
C TYR A 39 -3.19 -7.80 8.78
N ARG A 40 -3.82 -7.27 9.84
CA ARG A 40 -5.14 -6.67 9.76
C ARG A 40 -5.15 -5.34 10.49
N LEU A 41 -5.60 -4.30 9.79
CA LEU A 41 -5.86 -3.00 10.38
C LEU A 41 -7.24 -3.02 11.04
N SER A 42 -7.34 -2.44 12.24
CA SER A 42 -8.53 -2.59 13.09
C SER A 42 -9.56 -1.48 12.92
N SER A 43 -9.20 -0.36 12.30
CA SER A 43 -10.07 0.81 12.19
C SER A 43 -10.02 1.49 10.83
N GLN A 44 -11.10 2.18 10.49
CA GLN A 44 -11.20 3.02 9.28
C GLN A 44 -10.04 4.02 9.18
N THR A 45 -9.65 4.63 10.30
CA THR A 45 -8.54 5.59 10.36
C THR A 45 -7.20 4.95 10.00
N GLN A 46 -6.95 3.73 10.46
CA GLN A 46 -5.72 3.00 10.12
C GLN A 46 -5.68 2.62 8.63
N ILE A 47 -6.80 2.12 8.09
CA ILE A 47 -6.91 1.76 6.67
C ILE A 47 -6.72 3.01 5.80
N PHE A 48 -7.33 4.12 6.18
CA PHE A 48 -7.16 5.39 5.47
C PHE A 48 -5.71 5.85 5.47
N GLN A 49 -5.08 5.87 6.65
CA GLN A 49 -3.67 6.21 6.79
C GLN A 49 -2.76 5.34 5.90
N MET A 50 -2.99 4.03 5.86
CA MET A 50 -2.24 3.13 4.98
C MET A 50 -2.45 3.50 3.51
N ALA A 51 -3.69 3.76 3.08
CA ALA A 51 -3.99 4.14 1.71
C ALA A 51 -3.32 5.46 1.28
N ILE A 52 -3.33 6.47 2.16
CA ILE A 52 -2.58 7.72 1.96
C ILE A 52 -1.09 7.43 1.85
N GLY A 53 -0.55 6.56 2.71
CA GLY A 53 0.83 6.07 2.62
C GLY A 53 1.15 5.49 1.23
N ALA A 54 0.31 4.57 0.73
CA ALA A 54 0.50 3.93 -0.58
C ALA A 54 0.50 4.94 -1.73
N ILE A 55 -0.38 5.95 -1.69
CA ILE A 55 -0.40 7.04 -2.67
C ILE A 55 0.88 7.87 -2.59
N LEU A 56 1.35 8.18 -1.38
CA LEU A 56 2.55 8.96 -1.16
C LEU A 56 3.83 8.21 -1.54
N THR A 57 3.86 6.88 -1.47
CA THR A 57 5.01 6.03 -1.84
C THR A 57 5.33 6.02 -3.33
N GLN A 58 4.38 6.37 -4.19
CA GLN A 58 4.61 6.37 -5.65
C GLN A 58 5.87 7.18 -6.03
N ASN A 59 6.87 6.51 -6.61
CA ASN A 59 8.16 7.09 -7.03
C ASN A 59 8.92 7.87 -5.96
N ILE A 60 8.88 7.43 -4.70
CA ILE A 60 9.68 8.04 -3.62
C ILE A 60 10.11 7.01 -2.58
N SER A 61 11.17 7.29 -1.84
CA SER A 61 11.60 6.47 -0.71
C SER A 61 10.60 6.50 0.45
N TRP A 62 10.47 5.36 1.13
CA TRP A 62 9.63 5.21 2.31
C TRP A 62 10.00 6.18 3.44
N ASP A 63 11.28 6.54 3.59
CA ASP A 63 11.72 7.50 4.61
C ASP A 63 11.09 8.89 4.43
N ASN A 64 10.93 9.35 3.19
CA ASN A 64 10.26 10.62 2.92
C ASN A 64 8.75 10.53 3.13
N VAL A 65 8.15 9.38 2.82
CA VAL A 65 6.73 9.13 3.09
C VAL A 65 6.45 9.14 4.58
N LYS A 66 7.28 8.47 5.39
CA LYS A 66 7.15 8.48 6.86
C LYS A 66 7.12 9.90 7.40
N LYS A 67 8.04 10.77 6.96
CA LYS A 67 8.08 12.17 7.37
C LYS A 67 6.81 12.92 6.97
N ALA A 68 6.32 12.72 5.74
CA ALA A 68 5.09 13.34 5.27
C ALA A 68 3.84 12.85 6.04
N LEU A 69 3.75 11.56 6.35
CA LEU A 69 2.65 11.00 7.15
C LEU A 69 2.64 11.56 8.57
N VAL A 70 3.82 11.70 9.20
CA VAL A 70 3.95 12.35 10.52
C VAL A 70 3.52 13.81 10.44
N ASN A 71 3.99 14.57 9.44
CA ASN A 71 3.58 15.96 9.24
C ASN A 71 2.05 16.09 9.11
N LEU A 72 1.41 15.24 8.31
CA LEU A 72 -0.04 15.24 8.14
C LEU A 72 -0.77 14.86 9.44
N TYR A 73 -0.30 13.82 10.13
CA TYR A 73 -0.92 13.34 11.36
C TYR A 73 -0.84 14.37 12.49
N ASP A 74 0.33 14.99 12.69
CA ASP A 74 0.55 15.98 13.76
C ASP A 74 -0.27 17.26 13.54
N ASN A 75 -0.58 17.57 12.27
CA ASN A 75 -1.43 18.70 11.88
C ASN A 75 -2.94 18.36 11.81
N ASP A 76 -3.38 17.17 12.26
CA ASP A 76 -4.78 16.69 12.18
C ASP A 76 -5.32 16.53 10.75
N LEU A 77 -4.42 16.41 9.77
CA LEU A 77 -4.76 16.32 8.36
C LEU A 77 -4.79 14.89 7.85
N LEU A 78 -4.56 13.86 8.67
CA LEU A 78 -4.64 12.46 8.23
C LEU A 78 -6.06 11.89 8.32
N SER A 79 -7.05 12.65 7.85
CA SER A 79 -8.44 12.22 7.71
C SER A 79 -9.03 12.74 6.39
N PRO A 80 -9.99 12.03 5.77
CA PRO A 80 -10.49 12.39 4.46
C PRO A 80 -11.22 13.75 4.46
N GLN A 81 -11.97 14.06 5.52
CA GLN A 81 -12.66 15.34 5.65
C GLN A 81 -11.67 16.52 5.73
N GLN A 82 -10.59 16.37 6.48
CA GLN A 82 -9.62 17.44 6.67
C GLN A 82 -8.76 17.64 5.43
N LEU A 83 -8.33 16.57 4.75
CA LEU A 83 -7.59 16.69 3.49
C LEU A 83 -8.38 17.41 2.40
N LEU A 84 -9.69 17.16 2.31
CA LEU A 84 -10.54 17.83 1.32
C LEU A 84 -10.68 19.33 1.59
N LYS A 85 -10.87 19.71 2.85
CA LYS A 85 -11.09 21.11 3.27
C LYS A 85 -9.82 21.94 3.24
N GLU A 86 -8.67 21.32 3.48
CA GLU A 86 -7.40 22.03 3.61
C GLU A 86 -6.96 22.69 2.29
N LYS A 87 -6.27 23.83 2.40
CA LYS A 87 -5.71 24.54 1.24
C LYS A 87 -4.59 23.74 0.61
N GLU A 88 -4.55 23.73 -0.73
CA GLU A 88 -3.52 22.96 -1.45
C GLU A 88 -2.11 23.44 -1.11
N GLU A 89 -1.90 24.75 -0.91
CA GLU A 89 -0.58 25.29 -0.55
C GLU A 89 -0.07 24.74 0.78
N ARG A 90 -0.95 24.57 1.78
CA ARG A 90 -0.56 24.00 3.07
C ARG A 90 -0.20 22.52 2.91
N LEU A 91 -1.00 21.76 2.16
CA LEU A 91 -0.70 20.36 1.86
C LEU A 91 0.61 20.20 1.09
N HIS A 92 0.86 21.07 0.09
CA HIS A 92 2.12 21.09 -0.66
C HIS A 92 3.33 21.21 0.26
N ASN A 93 3.28 22.09 1.25
CA ASN A 93 4.37 22.28 2.19
C ASN A 93 4.59 21.05 3.08
N LEU A 94 3.50 20.45 3.59
CA LEU A 94 3.57 19.30 4.49
C LEU A 94 4.09 18.02 3.83
N ILE A 95 3.81 17.83 2.53
CA ILE A 95 4.21 16.64 1.78
C ILE A 95 5.30 16.92 0.73
N LYS A 96 5.95 18.09 0.76
CA LYS A 96 6.93 18.51 -0.26
C LYS A 96 8.03 17.47 -0.52
N MET A 97 8.47 16.78 0.53
CA MET A 97 9.51 15.76 0.45
C MET A 97 9.11 14.49 -0.31
N THR A 98 7.82 14.30 -0.62
CA THR A 98 7.38 13.07 -1.31
C THR A 98 7.66 13.07 -2.80
N GLY A 99 8.17 14.16 -3.39
CA GLY A 99 8.28 14.31 -4.84
C GLY A 99 6.91 14.38 -5.52
N TYR A 100 6.82 15.03 -6.68
CA TYR A 100 5.53 15.26 -7.39
C TYR A 100 4.40 15.73 -6.47
N TYR A 101 4.73 16.48 -5.42
CA TYR A 101 3.84 16.74 -4.28
C TYR A 101 2.56 17.47 -4.71
N ARG A 102 2.61 18.32 -5.75
CA ARG A 102 1.42 18.97 -6.34
C ARG A 102 0.43 17.96 -6.92
N GLN A 103 0.93 16.98 -7.66
CA GLN A 103 0.11 15.90 -8.21
C GLN A 103 -0.43 15.01 -7.09
N LYS A 104 0.41 14.70 -6.10
CA LYS A 104 0.01 13.90 -4.93
C LYS A 104 -1.05 14.60 -4.10
N THR A 105 -0.97 15.91 -3.85
CA THR A 105 -2.03 16.68 -3.18
C THR A 105 -3.37 16.50 -3.86
N LYS A 106 -3.44 16.64 -5.19
CA LYS A 106 -4.67 16.42 -5.97
C LYS A 106 -5.18 14.98 -5.81
N ARG A 107 -4.29 13.98 -5.88
CA ARG A 107 -4.64 12.56 -5.68
C ARG A 107 -5.15 12.27 -4.27
N LEU A 108 -4.55 12.86 -3.24
CA LEU A 108 -5.00 12.70 -1.85
C LEU A 108 -6.42 13.27 -1.66
N LYS A 109 -6.69 14.44 -2.23
CA LYS A 109 -8.04 15.03 -2.22
C LYS A 109 -9.04 14.16 -2.98
N GLU A 110 -8.71 13.76 -4.20
CA GLU A 110 -9.57 12.90 -5.02
C GLU A 110 -9.90 11.57 -4.30
N PHE A 111 -8.88 10.90 -3.77
CA PHE A 111 -9.07 9.67 -3.01
C PHE A 111 -9.91 9.90 -1.75
N SER A 112 -9.70 11.02 -1.04
CA SER A 112 -10.49 11.38 0.14
C SER A 112 -11.96 11.61 -0.18
N PHE A 113 -12.28 12.20 -1.33
CA PHE A 113 -13.65 12.36 -1.82
C PHE A 113 -14.31 11.00 -2.05
N HIS A 114 -13.66 10.12 -2.82
CA HIS A 114 -14.14 8.77 -3.07
C HIS A 114 -14.27 7.94 -1.78
N TRP A 115 -13.34 8.10 -0.85
CA TRP A 115 -13.36 7.43 0.44
C TRP A 115 -14.63 7.78 1.24
N LEU A 116 -14.95 9.08 1.37
CA LEU A 116 -16.14 9.52 2.11
C LEU A 116 -17.43 8.94 1.52
N LYS A 117 -17.50 8.88 0.18
CA LYS A 117 -18.67 8.37 -0.53
C LYS A 117 -18.80 6.85 -0.42
N ASN A 118 -17.69 6.12 -0.56
CA ASN A 118 -17.73 4.70 -0.90
C ASN A 118 -17.17 3.75 0.16
N TYR A 119 -16.49 4.23 1.22
CA TYR A 119 -15.80 3.35 2.17
C TYR A 119 -16.67 2.22 2.75
N LYS A 120 -17.92 2.52 3.14
CA LYS A 120 -18.85 1.50 3.66
C LYS A 120 -19.13 0.40 2.63
N LYS A 121 -19.31 0.78 1.36
CA LYS A 121 -19.51 -0.14 0.22
C LYS A 121 -18.25 -0.96 -0.03
N TRP A 122 -17.08 -0.31 -0.10
CA TRP A 122 -15.78 -0.95 -0.33
C TRP A 122 -15.46 -2.05 0.68
N ARG A 123 -15.84 -1.89 1.96
CA ARG A 123 -15.65 -2.94 2.98
C ARG A 123 -16.39 -4.24 2.69
N LEU A 124 -17.52 -4.17 2.00
CA LEU A 124 -18.42 -5.29 1.73
C LEU A 124 -18.17 -5.93 0.37
N MET A 125 -17.44 -5.25 -0.52
CA MET A 125 -17.13 -5.75 -1.85
C MET A 125 -16.19 -6.95 -1.82
N ASP A 126 -16.36 -7.84 -2.79
CA ASP A 126 -15.35 -8.84 -3.14
C ASP A 126 -14.08 -8.16 -3.70
N ALA A 127 -13.02 -8.94 -3.89
CA ALA A 127 -11.73 -8.42 -4.33
C ALA A 127 -11.78 -7.79 -5.74
N ALA A 128 -12.47 -8.43 -6.69
CA ALA A 128 -12.50 -7.97 -8.08
C ALA A 128 -13.26 -6.63 -8.19
N SER A 129 -14.45 -6.55 -7.57
CA SER A 129 -15.27 -5.34 -7.56
C SER A 129 -14.54 -4.17 -6.87
N LEU A 130 -13.90 -4.43 -5.73
CA LEU A 130 -13.13 -3.40 -5.02
C LEU A 130 -11.95 -2.90 -5.86
N ARG A 131 -11.24 -3.82 -6.55
CA ARG A 131 -10.11 -3.45 -7.41
C ARG A 131 -10.53 -2.52 -8.53
N GLN A 132 -11.63 -2.83 -9.22
CA GLN A 132 -12.16 -2.00 -10.30
C GLN A 132 -12.53 -0.60 -9.80
N GLU A 133 -13.20 -0.50 -8.65
CA GLU A 133 -13.55 0.78 -8.03
C GLU A 133 -12.30 1.60 -7.70
N LEU A 134 -11.28 1.00 -7.09
CA LEU A 134 -10.03 1.70 -6.77
C LEU A 134 -9.29 2.18 -8.01
N LEU A 135 -9.23 1.35 -9.07
CA LEU A 135 -8.60 1.70 -10.35
C LEU A 135 -9.35 2.79 -11.12
N SER A 136 -10.66 2.95 -10.86
CA SER A 136 -11.44 4.05 -11.46
C SER A 136 -11.06 5.43 -10.90
N ILE A 137 -10.40 5.47 -9.74
CA ILE A 137 -10.00 6.73 -9.10
C ILE A 137 -8.76 7.29 -9.80
N LYS A 138 -8.87 8.53 -10.29
CA LYS A 138 -7.79 9.19 -11.02
C LYS A 138 -6.50 9.26 -10.17
N GLY A 139 -5.45 8.62 -10.67
CA GLY A 139 -4.14 8.60 -10.04
C GLY A 139 -3.88 7.42 -9.09
N ILE A 140 -4.83 6.50 -8.96
CA ILE A 140 -4.61 5.19 -8.35
C ILE A 140 -4.27 4.19 -9.47
N GLY A 141 -3.00 3.76 -9.51
CA GLY A 141 -2.55 2.71 -10.43
C GLY A 141 -2.67 1.32 -9.82
N ARG A 142 -2.37 0.28 -10.60
CA ARG A 142 -2.44 -1.14 -10.20
C ARG A 142 -1.71 -1.44 -8.90
N GLU A 143 -0.46 -1.00 -8.77
CA GLU A 143 0.36 -1.21 -7.55
C GLU A 143 -0.29 -0.60 -6.31
N THR A 144 -0.79 0.63 -6.40
CA THR A 144 -1.44 1.32 -5.29
C THR A 144 -2.80 0.70 -4.96
N ALA A 145 -3.60 0.34 -5.97
CA ALA A 145 -4.87 -0.35 -5.76
C ALA A 145 -4.66 -1.69 -5.04
N ASP A 146 -3.70 -2.49 -5.50
CA ASP A 146 -3.40 -3.80 -4.92
C ASP A 146 -2.80 -3.66 -3.51
N SER A 147 -1.99 -2.62 -3.26
CA SER A 147 -1.53 -2.29 -1.90
C SER A 147 -2.69 -1.96 -0.96
N ILE A 148 -3.64 -1.13 -1.41
CA ILE A 148 -4.82 -0.75 -0.61
C ILE A 148 -5.69 -1.98 -0.33
N MET A 149 -5.90 -2.83 -1.33
CA MET A 149 -6.64 -4.08 -1.18
C MET A 149 -5.99 -5.02 -0.16
N LEU A 150 -4.69 -5.27 -0.30
CA LEU A 150 -3.94 -6.22 0.51
C LEU A 150 -3.81 -5.73 1.96
N TYR A 151 -3.19 -4.57 2.16
CA TYR A 151 -2.84 -4.06 3.48
C TYR A 151 -4.04 -3.41 4.20
N GLY A 152 -5.02 -2.90 3.45
CA GLY A 152 -6.14 -2.14 4.00
C GLY A 152 -7.40 -2.94 4.18
N PHE A 153 -7.84 -3.58 3.09
CA PHE A 153 -9.10 -4.30 3.07
C PHE A 153 -8.95 -5.81 3.29
N CYS A 154 -7.71 -6.31 3.48
CA CYS A 154 -7.44 -7.74 3.66
C CYS A 154 -8.05 -8.58 2.53
N ARG A 155 -7.87 -8.13 1.28
CA ARG A 155 -8.26 -8.89 0.08
C ARG A 155 -7.01 -9.49 -0.56
N PHE A 156 -7.10 -10.73 -1.03
CA PHE A 156 -6.02 -11.36 -1.79
C PHE A 156 -5.75 -10.57 -3.06
N SER A 157 -4.60 -9.89 -3.08
CA SER A 157 -4.10 -9.13 -4.21
C SER A 157 -2.61 -8.94 -4.03
N PHE A 158 -1.78 -9.74 -4.69
CA PHE A 158 -0.34 -9.63 -4.56
C PHE A 158 0.18 -8.36 -5.23
N VAL A 159 1.05 -7.64 -4.55
CA VAL A 159 1.54 -6.33 -5.01
C VAL A 159 2.80 -6.53 -5.86
N ILE A 160 2.75 -6.00 -7.09
CA ILE A 160 3.88 -6.05 -8.03
C ILE A 160 4.50 -4.67 -8.15
N ASP A 161 5.60 -4.45 -7.45
CA ASP A 161 6.40 -3.23 -7.59
C ASP A 161 7.71 -3.50 -8.35
N SER A 162 8.58 -2.50 -8.40
CA SER A 162 9.89 -2.62 -9.05
C SER A 162 10.84 -3.61 -8.37
N TYR A 163 10.68 -3.86 -7.07
CA TYR A 163 11.50 -4.82 -6.33
C TYR A 163 11.01 -6.24 -6.59
N THR A 164 9.69 -6.47 -6.62
CA THR A 164 9.08 -7.74 -7.00
C THR A 164 9.53 -8.17 -8.39
N LYS A 165 9.46 -7.26 -9.38
CA LYS A 165 9.94 -7.52 -10.74
C LYS A 165 11.42 -7.91 -10.77
N ARG A 166 12.26 -7.19 -10.03
CA ARG A 166 13.70 -7.41 -9.99
C ARG A 166 14.09 -8.73 -9.34
N ILE A 167 13.44 -9.07 -8.22
CA ILE A 167 13.68 -10.35 -7.53
C ILE A 167 13.23 -11.51 -8.43
N TYR A 168 12.06 -11.38 -9.08
CA TYR A 168 11.60 -12.39 -10.01
C TYR A 168 12.59 -12.60 -11.16
N SER A 169 13.00 -11.52 -11.83
CA SER A 169 13.95 -11.58 -12.95
C SER A 169 15.25 -12.29 -12.58
N ARG A 170 15.83 -11.96 -11.41
CA ARG A 170 17.08 -12.57 -10.94
C ARG A 170 16.92 -14.01 -10.49
N ALA A 171 15.78 -14.38 -9.92
CA ALA A 171 15.55 -15.72 -9.40
C ALA A 171 15.21 -16.74 -10.49
N PHE A 172 14.60 -16.29 -11.59
CA PHE A 172 14.12 -17.15 -12.67
C PHE A 172 14.88 -16.98 -13.98
N ASP A 173 15.87 -16.07 -14.04
CA ASP A 173 16.57 -15.68 -15.26
C ASP A 173 15.60 -15.33 -16.41
N LYS A 174 14.47 -14.71 -16.04
CA LYS A 174 13.34 -14.42 -16.93
C LYS A 174 12.64 -13.14 -16.52
N GLU A 175 12.39 -12.26 -17.47
CA GLU A 175 11.63 -11.04 -17.22
C GLU A 175 10.15 -11.19 -17.60
N ILE A 176 9.26 -10.68 -16.74
CA ILE A 176 7.84 -10.47 -17.05
C ILE A 176 7.54 -9.01 -16.76
N ASN A 177 7.39 -8.22 -17.82
CA ASN A 177 7.18 -6.78 -17.72
C ASN A 177 5.71 -6.40 -17.47
N ASP A 178 4.79 -7.24 -17.96
CA ASP A 178 3.37 -7.04 -17.73
C ASP A 178 3.00 -7.28 -16.26
N TYR A 179 2.28 -6.32 -15.69
CA TYR A 179 1.91 -6.32 -14.29
C TYR A 179 0.96 -7.48 -13.95
N GLU A 180 -0.05 -7.70 -14.78
CA GLU A 180 -1.11 -8.68 -14.51
C GLU A 180 -0.58 -10.10 -14.70
N MET A 181 0.24 -10.34 -15.72
CA MET A 181 0.91 -11.64 -15.92
C MET A 181 1.82 -12.00 -14.76
N LEU A 182 2.62 -11.04 -14.25
CA LEU A 182 3.50 -11.32 -13.12
C LEU A 182 2.69 -11.52 -11.84
N LYS A 183 1.64 -10.72 -11.62
CA LYS A 183 0.74 -10.90 -10.49
C LYS A 183 0.11 -12.29 -10.48
N ASP A 184 -0.45 -12.71 -11.61
CA ASP A 184 -1.05 -14.03 -11.79
C ASP A 184 -0.05 -15.17 -11.53
N GLU A 185 1.21 -15.01 -11.97
CA GLU A 185 2.28 -15.98 -11.68
C GLU A 185 2.57 -16.09 -10.17
N PHE A 186 2.53 -14.99 -9.40
CA PHE A 186 2.65 -15.08 -7.95
C PHE A 186 1.42 -15.70 -7.30
N GLU A 187 0.22 -15.22 -7.63
CA GLU A 187 -1.03 -15.65 -6.98
C GLU A 187 -1.34 -17.14 -7.21
N LYS A 188 -1.08 -17.68 -8.40
CA LYS A 188 -1.24 -19.11 -8.71
C LYS A 188 -0.29 -20.04 -7.95
N ASN A 189 0.79 -19.48 -7.39
CA ASN A 189 1.87 -20.24 -6.77
C ASN A 189 2.03 -19.94 -5.28
N LEU A 190 1.13 -19.15 -4.69
CA LEU A 190 1.06 -18.86 -3.27
C LEU A 190 -0.15 -19.54 -2.63
N PRO A 191 -0.06 -19.93 -1.35
CA PRO A 191 -1.23 -20.36 -0.59
C PRO A 191 -2.19 -19.18 -0.41
N GLU A 192 -3.49 -19.43 -0.38
CA GLU A 192 -4.51 -18.43 -0.05
C GLU A 192 -4.46 -18.03 1.44
N ASP A 193 -3.40 -17.32 1.84
CA ASP A 193 -3.18 -16.82 3.19
C ASP A 193 -2.76 -15.34 3.13
N ILE A 194 -3.56 -14.48 3.77
CA ILE A 194 -3.36 -13.03 3.73
C ILE A 194 -2.05 -12.62 4.39
N ALA A 195 -1.62 -13.37 5.41
CA ALA A 195 -0.34 -13.15 6.09
C ALA A 195 0.83 -13.44 5.15
N ILE A 196 0.73 -14.48 4.33
CA ILE A 196 1.77 -14.83 3.35
C ILE A 196 1.86 -13.75 2.28
N TYR A 197 0.73 -13.27 1.75
CA TYR A 197 0.73 -12.18 0.76
C TYR A 197 1.36 -10.90 1.34
N ASN A 198 0.96 -10.51 2.55
CA ASN A 198 1.48 -9.33 3.24
C ASN A 198 2.98 -9.44 3.51
N GLU A 199 3.42 -10.54 4.14
CA GLU A 199 4.82 -10.75 4.51
C GLU A 199 5.71 -10.94 3.31
N TYR A 200 5.25 -11.66 2.28
CA TYR A 200 6.10 -11.90 1.12
C TYR A 200 6.39 -10.59 0.38
N HIS A 201 5.40 -9.75 0.13
CA HIS A 201 5.66 -8.41 -0.41
C HIS A 201 6.57 -7.59 0.54
N ALA A 202 6.31 -7.63 1.85
CA ALA A 202 7.13 -6.91 2.84
C ALA A 202 8.59 -7.39 2.96
N LEU A 203 8.86 -8.64 2.58
CA LEU A 203 10.20 -9.24 2.56
C LEU A 203 10.98 -8.91 1.28
N ILE A 204 10.27 -8.52 0.22
CA ILE A 204 10.84 -8.11 -1.06
C ILE A 204 11.29 -6.65 -1.01
N VAL A 205 10.57 -5.80 -0.26
CA VAL A 205 10.77 -4.35 -0.12
C VAL A 205 11.64 -3.99 1.07
#